data_AF-A0A7K8E505-F1
#
_entry.id   AF-A0A7K8E505-F1
#
_cell.length_a   1.000
_cell.length_b   1.000
_cell.length_c   1.000
_cell.angle_alpha   90.00
_cell.angle_beta   90.00
_cell.angle_gamma   90.00
#
_symmetry.space_group_name_H-M   'P 1'
#
loop_
_entity.id
_entity.type
_entity.pdbx_description
1 polymer ?
#
loop_
_entity_poly.entity_id
_entity_poly.type
_entity_poly.pdbx_seq_one_letter_code
_entity_poly.pdbx_strand_id
1 'polypeptide(L)'
;WKKLYFAHHWPVTVCKMNANDCHDPPKYWTIHGLWPDRAEDCNRTWHFNVTEIKDLLSDMRHYWPDVLHSSLNRTQFWKHEWDKHGTCAATVEVLNSQKKYFGKALELYQHIDLNGCLLKAGIKPSSSYYKMTAIKEALTRFYGITPKIQCLPPEEGEKAQIIGQIEICFTKELQLVNCTALEGDSNPVQAHLELGTSELSVCSDTLPTYYPSEVQ
;
A
#
# COMPACT_ATOMS: atom_id res chain seq x y z
N TRP A 1 17.42 -3.69 6.45
CA TRP A 1 16.46 -2.64 6.05
C TRP A 1 16.79 -1.32 6.72
N LYS A 2 16.55 -0.21 6.01
CA LYS A 2 16.90 1.17 6.43
C LYS A 2 15.66 2.04 6.66
N LYS A 3 14.56 1.77 5.95
CA LYS A 3 13.29 2.49 6.05
C LYS A 3 12.11 1.54 5.91
N LEU A 4 10.92 2.02 6.25
CA LEU A 4 9.65 1.34 6.05
C LEU A 4 8.90 1.98 4.87
N TYR A 5 8.32 1.15 4.01
CA TYR A 5 7.27 1.54 3.08
C TYR A 5 5.93 1.24 3.73
N PHE A 6 5.08 2.24 3.86
CA PHE A 6 3.70 2.07 4.25
C PHE A 6 2.84 2.16 2.99
N ALA A 7 2.47 0.99 2.48
CA ALA A 7 1.76 0.81 1.23
C ALA A 7 0.25 0.88 1.47
N HIS A 8 -0.39 1.82 0.77
CA HIS A 8 -1.84 1.88 0.62
C HIS A 8 -2.18 1.50 -0.80
N HIS A 9 -3.18 0.65 -1.01
CA HIS A 9 -3.68 0.35 -2.35
C HIS A 9 -5.12 0.84 -2.54
N TRP A 10 -5.49 1.04 -3.80
CA TRP A 10 -6.85 1.39 -4.18
C TRP A 10 -7.61 0.12 -4.54
N PRO A 11 -8.57 -0.34 -3.71
CA PRO A 11 -9.24 -1.63 -3.88
C PRO A 11 -9.83 -1.84 -5.27
N VAL A 12 -10.43 -0.81 -5.88
CA VAL A 12 -11.03 -0.90 -7.21
C VAL A 12 -10.01 -1.27 -8.29
N THR A 13 -8.77 -0.75 -8.19
CA THR A 13 -7.71 -1.07 -9.15
C THR A 13 -7.12 -2.44 -8.89
N VAL A 14 -6.77 -2.74 -7.64
CA VAL A 14 -6.09 -4.01 -7.33
C VAL A 14 -7.02 -5.22 -7.41
N CYS A 15 -8.33 -5.02 -7.24
CA CYS A 15 -9.31 -6.06 -7.52
C CYS A 15 -9.32 -6.48 -9.00
N LYS A 16 -9.05 -5.55 -9.95
CA LYS A 16 -8.94 -5.92 -11.38
C LYS A 16 -7.75 -6.84 -11.67
N MET A 17 -6.72 -6.83 -10.83
CA MET A 17 -5.50 -7.62 -11.06
C MET A 17 -5.77 -9.12 -10.92
N ASN A 18 -6.83 -9.51 -10.20
CA ASN A 18 -7.23 -10.89 -10.04
C ASN A 18 -8.62 -11.13 -10.62
N ALA A 19 -8.77 -12.22 -11.38
CA ALA A 19 -10.00 -12.64 -12.06
C ALA A 19 -11.14 -13.10 -11.13
N ASN A 20 -11.24 -12.53 -9.93
CA ASN A 20 -12.08 -12.99 -8.85
C ASN A 20 -13.17 -11.98 -8.45
N ASP A 21 -14.16 -12.52 -7.74
CA ASP A 21 -15.41 -11.94 -7.25
C ASP A 21 -15.24 -10.75 -6.28
N CYS A 22 -14.64 -9.65 -6.74
CA CYS A 22 -14.62 -8.38 -6.02
C CYS A 22 -15.91 -7.60 -6.31
N HIS A 23 -17.04 -8.06 -5.75
CA HIS A 23 -18.37 -7.49 -6.00
C HIS A 23 -18.54 -6.06 -5.50
N ASP A 24 -17.94 -5.73 -4.36
CA ASP A 24 -18.07 -4.40 -3.74
C ASP A 24 -16.78 -4.00 -3.00
N PRO A 25 -15.72 -3.59 -3.72
CA PRO A 25 -14.50 -3.14 -3.08
C PRO A 25 -14.72 -1.86 -2.26
N PRO A 26 -14.03 -1.70 -1.13
CA PRO A 26 -14.03 -0.45 -0.40
C PRO A 26 -13.67 0.73 -1.31
N LYS A 27 -14.47 1.80 -1.23
CA LYS A 27 -14.28 3.04 -2.02
C LYS A 27 -13.38 4.04 -1.28
N TYR A 28 -12.40 3.52 -0.56
CA TYR A 28 -11.37 4.27 0.15
C TYR A 28 -10.04 3.49 0.05
N TRP A 29 -8.92 4.20 0.11
CA TRP A 29 -7.59 3.60 0.15
C TRP A 29 -7.44 2.75 1.39
N THR A 30 -7.02 1.49 1.25
CA THR A 30 -6.81 0.55 2.35
C THR A 30 -5.32 0.25 2.53
N ILE A 31 -4.95 -0.23 3.72
CA ILE A 31 -3.60 -0.72 3.98
C ILE A 31 -3.36 -1.96 3.13
N HIS A 32 -2.25 -1.94 2.40
CA HIS A 32 -1.67 -3.15 1.82
C HIS A 32 -0.62 -3.71 2.79
N GLY A 33 0.33 -2.88 3.26
CA GLY A 33 1.20 -3.29 4.34
C GLY A 33 2.28 -2.30 4.77
N LEU A 34 3.09 -2.73 5.74
CA LEU A 34 4.16 -1.95 6.37
C LEU A 34 5.50 -2.69 6.22
N TRP A 35 6.27 -2.36 5.20
CA TRP A 35 7.35 -3.20 4.72
C TRP A 35 8.73 -2.61 4.94
N PRO A 36 9.64 -3.36 5.57
CA PRO A 36 11.06 -3.05 5.52
C PRO A 36 11.62 -3.09 4.09
N ASP A 37 12.27 -2.01 3.65
CA ASP A 37 12.64 -1.75 2.24
C ASP A 37 13.49 -2.79 1.51
N ARG A 38 14.21 -3.65 2.23
CA ARG A 38 15.16 -4.65 1.70
C ARG A 38 15.30 -5.86 2.62
N ALA A 39 14.23 -6.23 3.30
CA ALA A 39 14.24 -7.36 4.21
C ALA A 39 12.88 -8.05 4.19
N GLU A 40 12.91 -9.34 3.89
CA GLU A 40 11.74 -10.23 3.88
C GLU A 40 12.10 -11.56 4.55
N ASP A 41 11.09 -12.29 5.04
CA ASP A 41 11.20 -13.63 5.62
C ASP A 41 12.25 -13.76 6.76
N CYS A 42 12.43 -12.71 7.56
CA CYS A 42 13.53 -12.64 8.54
C CYS A 42 13.43 -13.64 9.69
N ASN A 43 12.23 -14.17 9.99
CA ASN A 43 12.06 -15.17 11.02
C ASN A 43 10.99 -16.22 10.65
N ARG A 44 11.44 -17.34 10.08
CA ARG A 44 10.56 -18.44 9.65
C ARG A 44 9.99 -19.28 10.81
N THR A 45 10.46 -19.10 12.04
CA THR A 45 9.94 -19.83 13.22
C THR A 45 8.91 -19.01 14.01
N TRP A 46 8.79 -17.71 13.73
CA TRP A 46 7.84 -16.83 14.40
C TRP A 46 6.56 -16.66 13.58
N HIS A 47 5.74 -17.70 13.59
CA HIS A 47 4.51 -17.74 12.80
C HIS A 47 3.45 -16.75 13.27
N PHE A 48 2.69 -16.22 12.32
CA PHE A 48 1.49 -15.44 12.60
C PHE A 48 0.52 -16.19 13.53
N ASN A 49 0.03 -15.48 14.55
CA ASN A 49 -0.92 -15.95 15.53
C ASN A 49 -2.05 -14.92 15.68
N VAL A 50 -3.19 -15.20 15.04
CA VAL A 50 -4.38 -14.34 15.08
C VAL A 50 -4.87 -14.03 16.50
N THR A 51 -4.56 -14.89 17.47
CA THR A 51 -4.99 -14.66 18.86
C THR A 51 -4.28 -13.47 19.51
N GLU A 52 -3.09 -13.10 19.06
CA GLU A 52 -2.33 -11.94 19.56
C GLU A 52 -2.92 -10.60 19.13
N ILE A 53 -3.75 -10.60 18.08
CA ILE A 53 -4.34 -9.38 17.50
C ILE A 53 -5.87 -9.35 17.60
N LYS A 54 -6.46 -10.17 18.48
CA LYS A 54 -7.93 -10.33 18.61
C LYS A 54 -8.66 -9.00 18.77
N ASP A 55 -8.10 -8.09 19.55
CA ASP A 55 -8.67 -6.76 19.82
C ASP A 55 -8.56 -5.81 18.64
N LEU A 56 -7.66 -6.07 17.68
CA LEU A 56 -7.48 -5.26 16.46
C LEU A 56 -8.35 -5.77 15.30
N LEU A 57 -8.99 -6.93 15.41
CA LEU A 57 -9.64 -7.59 14.27
C LEU A 57 -10.74 -6.76 13.61
N SER A 58 -11.42 -5.89 14.36
CA SER A 58 -12.42 -4.98 13.77
C SER A 58 -11.78 -3.98 12.83
N ASP A 59 -10.74 -3.30 13.30
CA ASP A 59 -9.99 -2.30 12.53
C ASP A 59 -9.23 -2.95 11.38
N MET A 60 -8.64 -4.13 11.60
CA MET A 60 -7.99 -4.92 10.55
C MET A 60 -8.95 -5.24 9.41
N ARG A 61 -10.21 -5.63 9.70
CA ARG A 61 -11.21 -5.89 8.65
C ARG A 61 -11.61 -4.64 7.88
N HIS A 62 -11.57 -3.48 8.52
CA HIS A 62 -12.06 -2.24 7.92
C HIS A 62 -10.95 -1.50 7.14
N TYR A 63 -9.76 -1.38 7.73
CA TYR A 63 -8.65 -0.61 7.17
C TYR A 63 -7.60 -1.46 6.46
N TRP A 64 -7.49 -2.75 6.79
CA TRP A 64 -6.54 -3.68 6.17
C TRP A 64 -7.23 -4.94 5.58
N PRO A 65 -8.32 -4.80 4.79
CA PRO A 65 -8.98 -5.94 4.18
C PRO A 65 -8.10 -6.65 3.16
N ASP A 66 -8.33 -7.95 2.97
CA ASP A 66 -7.82 -8.67 1.81
C ASP A 66 -8.70 -8.34 0.60
N VAL A 67 -8.22 -7.42 -0.25
CA VAL A 67 -8.84 -7.05 -1.53
C VAL A 67 -8.05 -7.61 -2.72
N LEU A 68 -7.10 -8.49 -2.42
CA LEU A 68 -6.22 -9.12 -3.39
C LEU A 68 -6.70 -10.54 -3.66
N HIS A 69 -7.13 -11.31 -2.66
CA HIS A 69 -7.53 -12.71 -2.82
C HIS A 69 -9.02 -12.93 -2.64
N SER A 70 -9.56 -13.97 -3.31
CA SER A 70 -10.95 -14.43 -3.16
C SER A 70 -11.21 -15.23 -1.88
N SER A 71 -10.22 -15.32 -0.98
CA SER A 71 -10.31 -16.15 0.20
C SER A 71 -11.31 -15.55 1.19
N LEU A 72 -12.32 -16.34 1.59
CA LEU A 72 -13.15 -16.01 2.74
C LEU A 72 -12.32 -15.92 4.03
N ASN A 73 -11.12 -16.52 4.04
CA ASN A 73 -10.19 -16.47 5.15
C ASN A 73 -9.22 -15.28 5.06
N ARG A 74 -9.72 -14.11 5.46
CA ARG A 74 -8.96 -12.84 5.53
C ARG A 74 -7.67 -12.92 6.36
N THR A 75 -7.53 -13.90 7.26
CA THR A 75 -6.30 -14.01 8.06
C THR A 75 -5.11 -14.51 7.26
N GLN A 76 -5.31 -15.09 6.07
CA GLN A 76 -4.21 -15.54 5.21
C GLN A 76 -3.37 -14.37 4.72
N PHE A 77 -4.01 -13.26 4.34
CA PHE A 77 -3.31 -12.05 3.95
C PHE A 77 -2.51 -11.45 5.11
N TRP A 78 -3.11 -11.29 6.29
CA TRP A 78 -2.36 -10.79 7.45
C TRP A 78 -1.23 -11.74 7.87
N LYS A 79 -1.43 -13.06 7.72
CA LYS A 79 -0.37 -14.04 7.91
C LYS A 79 0.80 -13.79 6.94
N HIS A 80 0.51 -13.58 5.66
CA HIS A 80 1.53 -13.25 4.66
C HIS A 80 2.30 -11.99 5.05
N GLU A 81 1.58 -10.90 5.37
CA GLU A 81 2.19 -9.64 5.78
C GLU A 81 3.08 -9.77 7.02
N TRP A 82 2.65 -10.56 8.01
CA TRP A 82 3.46 -10.82 9.20
C TRP A 82 4.70 -11.66 8.87
N ASP A 83 4.51 -12.85 8.29
CA ASP A 83 5.58 -13.82 8.06
C ASP A 83 6.66 -13.20 7.14
N LYS A 84 6.24 -12.51 6.08
CA LYS A 84 7.12 -11.90 5.08
C LYS A 84 7.75 -10.58 5.56
N HIS A 85 6.99 -9.68 6.17
CA HIS A 85 7.46 -8.31 6.47
C HIS A 85 7.53 -7.99 7.97
N GLY A 86 6.50 -8.37 8.74
CA GLY A 86 6.40 -8.08 10.17
C GLY A 86 7.56 -8.67 10.98
N THR A 87 8.00 -9.89 10.66
CA THR A 87 9.16 -10.53 11.32
C THR A 87 10.46 -9.73 11.16
N CYS A 88 10.64 -9.03 10.05
CA CYS A 88 11.78 -8.14 9.81
C CYS A 88 11.65 -6.80 10.57
N ALA A 89 10.44 -6.24 10.57
CA ALA A 89 10.11 -4.99 11.25
C ALA A 89 10.24 -5.11 12.78
N ALA A 90 10.01 -6.31 13.33
CA ALA A 90 10.09 -6.61 14.75
C ALA A 90 11.48 -6.40 15.39
N THR A 91 12.51 -6.08 14.60
CA THR A 91 13.81 -5.58 15.10
C THR A 91 13.73 -4.19 15.75
N VAL A 92 12.64 -3.45 15.52
CA VAL A 92 12.36 -2.14 16.14
C VAL A 92 11.38 -2.31 17.31
N GLU A 93 11.68 -1.71 18.46
CA GLU A 93 10.94 -1.89 19.71
C GLU A 93 9.43 -1.57 19.62
N VAL A 94 9.07 -0.54 18.84
CA VAL A 94 7.67 -0.15 18.63
C VAL A 94 6.90 -1.10 17.71
N LEU A 95 7.58 -2.06 17.06
CA LEU A 95 7.00 -3.06 16.16
C LEU A 95 7.32 -4.51 16.60
N ASN A 96 7.95 -4.71 17.76
CA ASN A 96 8.56 -5.99 18.17
C ASN A 96 7.59 -7.08 18.66
N SER A 97 6.34 -7.05 18.22
CA SER A 97 5.37 -8.12 18.38
C SER A 97 4.29 -8.02 17.30
N GLN A 98 3.51 -9.08 17.09
CA GLN A 98 2.41 -9.06 16.11
C GLN A 98 1.44 -7.93 16.41
N LYS A 99 0.99 -7.84 17.68
CA LYS A 99 0.10 -6.78 18.14
C LYS A 99 0.67 -5.38 17.92
N LYS A 100 1.96 -5.17 18.22
CA LYS A 100 2.61 -3.87 18.01
C LYS A 100 2.73 -3.52 16.54
N TYR A 101 3.14 -4.47 15.69
CA TYR A 101 3.28 -4.27 14.25
C TYR A 101 1.94 -3.89 13.60
N PHE A 102 0.90 -4.70 13.80
CA PHE A 102 -0.43 -4.44 13.23
C PHE A 102 -1.08 -3.21 13.85
N GLY A 103 -1.01 -3.06 15.18
CA GLY A 103 -1.56 -1.89 15.87
C GLY A 103 -0.91 -0.59 15.42
N LYS A 104 0.42 -0.59 15.23
CA LYS A 104 1.13 0.61 14.76
C LYS A 104 0.79 0.93 13.30
N ALA A 105 0.64 -0.06 12.43
CA ALA A 105 0.19 0.17 11.06
C ALA A 105 -1.21 0.80 11.01
N LEU A 106 -2.14 0.36 11.87
CA LEU A 106 -3.48 0.96 11.99
C LEU A 106 -3.41 2.41 12.50
N GLU A 107 -2.56 2.70 13.48
CA GLU A 107 -2.32 4.06 13.98
C GLU A 107 -1.73 4.96 12.88
N LEU A 108 -0.73 4.47 12.13
CA LEU A 108 -0.14 5.19 11.00
C LEU A 108 -1.18 5.46 9.91
N TYR A 109 -2.07 4.50 9.61
CA TYR A 109 -3.14 4.69 8.62
C TYR A 109 -4.04 5.89 8.99
N GLN A 110 -4.46 5.97 10.25
CA GLN A 110 -5.28 7.07 10.74
C GLN A 110 -4.52 8.40 10.76
N HIS A 111 -3.24 8.39 11.14
CA HIS A 111 -2.41 9.58 11.21
C HIS A 111 -2.11 10.16 9.82
N ILE A 112 -1.82 9.29 8.86
CA ILE A 112 -1.54 9.67 7.47
C ILE A 112 -2.78 10.24 6.79
N ASP A 113 -3.97 9.65 7.02
CA ASP A 113 -5.23 10.10 6.43
C ASP A 113 -5.14 10.34 4.91
N LEU A 114 -4.63 9.35 4.17
CA LEU A 114 -4.47 9.44 2.71
C LEU A 114 -5.79 9.76 2.01
N ASN A 115 -6.89 9.18 2.50
CA ASN A 115 -8.23 9.45 2.01
C ASN A 115 -8.61 10.93 2.17
N GLY A 116 -8.45 11.51 3.36
CA GLY A 116 -8.72 12.92 3.62
C GLY A 116 -7.77 13.86 2.88
N CYS A 117 -6.49 13.50 2.75
CA CYS A 117 -5.50 14.25 1.97
C CYS A 117 -5.94 14.40 0.50
N LEU A 118 -6.22 13.28 -0.18
CA LEU A 118 -6.63 13.30 -1.59
C LEU A 118 -7.96 14.06 -1.78
N LEU A 119 -8.93 13.83 -0.89
CA LEU A 119 -10.22 14.51 -0.94
C LEU A 119 -10.08 16.03 -0.79
N LYS A 120 -9.27 16.51 0.16
CA LYS A 120 -8.98 17.95 0.37
C LYS A 120 -8.28 18.58 -0.84
N ALA A 121 -7.48 17.80 -1.56
CA ALA A 121 -6.84 18.23 -2.80
C ALA A 121 -7.78 18.18 -4.03
N GLY A 122 -9.03 17.74 -3.87
CA GLY A 122 -9.97 17.56 -4.99
C GLY A 122 -9.64 16.34 -5.88
N ILE A 123 -8.77 15.44 -5.42
CA ILE A 123 -8.41 14.20 -6.10
C ILE A 123 -9.35 13.11 -5.60
N LYS A 124 -10.31 12.74 -6.42
CA LYS A 124 -11.34 11.74 -6.10
C LYS A 124 -11.56 10.83 -7.30
N PRO A 125 -12.13 9.63 -7.11
CA PRO A 125 -12.48 8.79 -8.24
C PRO A 125 -13.32 9.56 -9.26
N SER A 126 -12.97 9.46 -10.54
CA SER A 126 -13.53 10.29 -11.60
C SER A 126 -13.40 9.62 -12.96
N SER A 127 -14.36 9.86 -13.86
CA SER A 127 -14.27 9.48 -15.27
C SER A 127 -13.26 10.31 -16.06
N SER A 128 -12.82 11.45 -15.52
CA SER A 128 -11.78 12.29 -16.12
C SER A 128 -10.39 11.87 -15.63
N TYR A 129 -9.38 12.01 -16.49
CA TYR A 129 -8.00 11.68 -16.14
C TYR A 129 -7.29 12.81 -15.41
N TYR A 130 -6.43 12.43 -14.48
CA TYR A 130 -5.50 13.31 -13.78
C TYR A 130 -4.15 13.35 -14.50
N LYS A 131 -3.44 14.46 -14.36
CA LYS A 131 -1.99 14.47 -14.61
C LYS A 131 -1.29 13.89 -13.38
N MET A 132 -0.38 12.94 -13.59
CA MET A 132 0.39 12.35 -12.49
C MET A 132 1.15 13.40 -11.67
N THR A 133 1.66 14.46 -12.31
CA THR A 133 2.30 15.59 -11.63
C THR A 133 1.38 16.28 -10.62
N ALA A 134 0.09 16.45 -10.93
CA ALA A 134 -0.85 17.07 -10.01
C ALA A 134 -1.09 16.20 -8.75
N ILE A 135 -1.15 14.87 -8.92
CA ILE A 135 -1.26 13.94 -7.79
C ILE A 135 0.00 13.98 -6.92
N LYS A 136 1.18 13.89 -7.56
CA LYS A 136 2.48 13.97 -6.86
C LYS A 136 2.62 15.28 -6.09
N GLU A 137 2.34 16.43 -6.72
CA GLU A 137 2.42 17.74 -6.08
C GLU A 137 1.47 17.89 -4.89
N ALA A 138 0.24 17.38 -4.98
CA ALA A 138 -0.71 17.41 -3.89
C ALA A 138 -0.22 16.62 -2.67
N LEU A 139 0.27 15.39 -2.90
CA LEU A 139 0.80 14.54 -1.83
C LEU A 139 2.09 15.14 -1.23
N THR A 140 3.00 15.62 -2.08
CA THR A 140 4.25 16.25 -1.60
C THR A 140 3.98 17.50 -0.78
N ARG A 141 3.03 18.33 -1.20
CA ARG A 141 2.64 19.52 -0.44
C ARG A 141 2.04 19.17 0.92
N PHE A 142 1.25 18.10 0.98
CA PHE A 142 0.57 17.70 2.21
C PHE A 142 1.53 17.06 3.22
N TYR A 143 2.38 16.13 2.77
CA TYR A 143 3.26 15.35 3.66
C TYR A 143 4.67 15.92 3.83
N GLY A 144 5.10 16.85 2.96
CA GLY A 144 6.47 17.38 2.97
C GLY A 144 7.54 16.38 2.50
N ILE A 145 7.12 15.25 1.93
CA ILE A 145 7.99 14.19 1.38
C ILE A 145 7.49 13.78 0.00
N THR A 146 8.31 13.07 -0.77
CA THR A 146 7.93 12.48 -2.06
C THR A 146 7.51 11.03 -1.87
N PRO A 147 6.21 10.68 -1.99
CA PRO A 147 5.74 9.30 -1.95
C PRO A 147 6.09 8.57 -3.25
N LYS A 148 6.04 7.24 -3.22
CA LYS A 148 6.09 6.41 -4.44
C LYS A 148 4.66 6.07 -4.86
N ILE A 149 4.34 6.28 -6.14
CA ILE A 149 3.01 6.01 -6.69
C ILE A 149 3.16 4.95 -7.77
N GLN A 150 2.35 3.90 -7.70
CA GLN A 150 2.33 2.80 -8.65
C GLN A 150 0.99 2.66 -9.34
N CYS A 151 1.06 2.28 -10.61
CA CYS A 151 -0.05 2.18 -11.53
C CYS A 151 0.00 0.84 -12.27
N LEU A 152 -1.17 0.39 -12.71
CA LEU A 152 -1.27 -0.56 -13.80
C LEU A 152 -1.00 0.17 -15.13
N PRO A 153 -0.30 -0.47 -16.07
CA PRO A 153 -0.13 0.10 -17.41
C PRO A 153 -1.48 0.28 -18.11
N PRO A 154 -1.56 1.13 -19.15
CA PRO A 154 -2.77 1.22 -19.96
C PRO A 154 -3.16 -0.15 -20.53
N GLU A 155 -4.45 -0.46 -20.47
CA GLU A 155 -5.03 -1.63 -21.16
C GLU A 155 -4.94 -1.45 -22.69
N GLU A 156 -5.08 -2.53 -23.45
CA GLU A 156 -4.98 -2.48 -24.91
C GLU A 156 -6.04 -1.52 -25.51
N GLY A 157 -5.58 -0.51 -26.26
CA GLY A 157 -6.45 0.53 -26.83
C GLY A 157 -6.68 1.74 -25.93
N GLU A 158 -6.32 1.66 -24.65
CA GLU A 158 -6.40 2.77 -23.70
C GLU A 158 -5.12 3.60 -23.66
N LYS A 159 -5.24 4.87 -23.30
CA LYS A 159 -4.10 5.81 -23.19
C LYS A 159 -3.69 6.10 -21.75
N ALA A 160 -4.55 5.76 -20.79
CA ALA A 160 -4.37 6.10 -19.40
C ALA A 160 -3.86 4.91 -18.59
N GLN A 161 -2.88 5.16 -17.75
CA GLN A 161 -2.49 4.23 -16.68
C GLN A 161 -3.51 4.31 -15.54
N ILE A 162 -3.62 3.27 -14.72
CA ILE A 162 -4.62 3.22 -13.63
C ILE A 162 -3.90 3.25 -12.28
N ILE A 163 -4.17 4.26 -11.45
CA ILE A 163 -3.53 4.38 -10.13
C ILE A 163 -3.94 3.20 -9.22
N GLY A 164 -2.97 2.52 -8.61
CA GLY A 164 -3.24 1.31 -7.83
C GLY A 164 -2.64 1.31 -6.43
N GLN A 165 -1.48 1.94 -6.22
CA GLN A 165 -0.80 1.95 -4.93
C GLN A 165 -0.07 3.27 -4.67
N ILE A 166 -0.10 3.75 -3.43
CA ILE A 166 0.69 4.87 -2.93
C ILE A 166 1.46 4.37 -1.70
N GLU A 167 2.77 4.52 -1.73
CA GLU A 167 3.67 4.18 -0.62
C GLU A 167 4.19 5.47 0.03
N ILE A 168 4.03 5.55 1.34
CA ILE A 168 4.57 6.63 2.19
C ILE A 168 5.68 6.03 3.04
N CYS A 169 6.83 6.72 3.11
CA CYS A 169 8.02 6.13 3.72
C CYS A 169 8.32 6.71 5.09
N PHE A 170 8.84 5.84 5.96
CA PHE A 170 9.21 6.19 7.31
C PHE A 170 10.63 5.76 7.64
N THR A 171 11.32 6.52 8.49
CA THR A 171 12.52 6.03 9.18
C THR A 171 12.16 4.92 10.18
N LYS A 172 13.15 4.30 10.83
CA LYS A 172 12.92 3.30 11.88
C LYS A 172 12.19 3.87 13.09
N GLU A 173 12.35 5.18 13.32
CA GLU A 173 11.73 5.97 14.37
C GLU A 173 10.34 6.50 13.95
N LEU A 174 9.79 5.98 12.83
CA LEU A 174 8.47 6.32 12.31
C LEU A 174 8.32 7.80 11.94
N GLN A 175 9.40 8.45 11.51
CA GLN A 175 9.36 9.81 10.96
C GLN A 175 9.24 9.77 9.43
N LEU A 176 8.43 10.65 8.85
CA LEU A 176 8.25 10.75 7.40
C LEU A 176 9.59 11.02 6.70
N VAL A 177 9.83 10.30 5.60
CA VAL A 177 11.02 10.47 4.74
C VAL A 177 10.65 10.24 3.28
N ASN A 178 11.45 10.77 2.35
CA ASN A 178 11.28 10.51 0.93
C ASN A 178 11.35 9.02 0.60
N CYS A 179 10.45 8.55 -0.28
CA CYS A 179 10.47 7.17 -0.76
C CYS A 179 11.51 6.92 -1.84
N THR A 180 11.95 7.95 -2.56
CA THR A 180 13.10 7.86 -3.46
C THR A 180 14.39 7.64 -2.68
N ALA A 181 15.36 6.97 -3.28
CA ALA A 181 16.67 6.80 -2.67
C ALA A 181 17.38 8.16 -2.53
N LEU A 182 18.14 8.34 -1.45
CA LEU A 182 19.27 9.27 -1.47
C LEU A 182 20.21 8.78 -2.58
N GLU A 183 20.68 9.68 -3.45
CA GLU A 183 21.60 9.33 -4.54
C GLU A 183 22.76 8.49 -4.00
N GLY A 184 22.92 7.26 -4.52
CA GLY A 184 24.05 6.36 -4.18
C GLY A 184 23.71 4.91 -3.82
N ASP A 185 22.44 4.50 -3.77
CA ASP A 185 22.07 3.11 -3.46
C ASP A 185 21.52 2.39 -4.70
N SER A 186 22.42 2.03 -5.62
CA SER A 186 22.12 1.25 -6.82
C SER A 186 21.80 -0.21 -6.46
N ASN A 187 20.54 -0.46 -6.11
CA ASN A 187 19.82 -1.71 -6.37
C ASN A 187 18.37 -1.54 -5.88
N PRO A 188 17.39 -1.37 -6.79
CA PRO A 188 15.99 -1.35 -6.40
C PRO A 188 15.57 -2.80 -6.12
N VAL A 189 15.49 -3.17 -4.84
CA VAL A 189 14.54 -4.22 -4.47
C VAL A 189 13.19 -3.54 -4.50
N GLN A 190 12.57 -3.53 -5.68
CA GLN A 190 11.18 -3.14 -5.81
C GLN A 190 10.34 -4.22 -5.11
N ALA A 191 9.58 -3.81 -4.10
CA ALA A 191 8.40 -4.57 -3.71
C ALA A 191 7.45 -4.50 -4.92
N HIS A 192 7.57 -5.49 -5.81
CA HIS A 192 6.70 -5.70 -6.95
C HIS A 192 5.46 -6.41 -6.43
N LEU A 193 4.30 -5.75 -6.53
CA LEU A 193 3.04 -6.47 -6.37
C LEU A 193 2.76 -7.20 -7.68
N GLU A 194 3.26 -8.42 -7.77
CA GLU A 194 2.89 -9.38 -8.81
C GLU A 194 1.68 -10.17 -8.30
N LEU A 195 0.51 -9.93 -8.91
CA LEU A 195 -0.70 -10.69 -8.61
C LEU A 195 -1.42 -11.00 -9.92
N GLY A 196 -1.39 -12.27 -10.34
CA GLY A 196 -1.92 -12.68 -11.64
C GLY A 196 -1.00 -12.31 -12.81
N THR A 197 -1.57 -11.81 -13.92
CA THR A 197 -0.84 -11.43 -15.15
C THR A 197 -0.42 -9.95 -15.21
N SER A 198 -0.79 -9.16 -14.20
CA SER A 198 -0.59 -7.71 -14.18
C SER A 198 0.19 -7.29 -12.94
N GLU A 199 1.10 -6.34 -13.12
CA GLU A 199 2.02 -5.89 -12.08
C GLU A 199 1.93 -4.37 -11.89
N LEU A 200 1.89 -3.93 -10.63
CA LEU A 200 1.97 -2.51 -10.31
C LEU A 200 3.41 -1.99 -10.47
N SER A 201 3.60 -1.06 -11.40
CA SER A 201 4.87 -0.40 -11.66
C SER A 201 4.81 1.08 -11.34
N VAL A 202 5.95 1.77 -11.21
CA VAL A 202 5.97 3.21 -10.94
C VAL A 202 5.22 3.97 -12.03
N CYS A 203 4.26 4.82 -11.64
CA CYS A 203 3.46 5.56 -12.60
C CYS A 203 4.31 6.49 -13.48
N SER A 204 4.02 6.53 -14.77
CA SER A 204 4.63 7.46 -15.72
C SER A 204 4.14 8.89 -15.49
N ASP A 205 5.04 9.87 -15.59
CA ASP A 205 4.67 11.29 -15.52
C ASP A 205 4.05 11.83 -16.83
N THR A 206 4.21 11.10 -17.94
CA THR A 206 3.77 11.53 -19.26
C THR A 206 2.38 11.00 -19.64
N LEU A 207 1.94 9.91 -19.00
CA LEU A 207 0.65 9.29 -19.29
C LEU A 207 -0.46 9.94 -18.44
N PRO A 208 -1.67 10.13 -19.00
CA PRO A 208 -2.84 10.44 -18.19
C PRO A 208 -3.11 9.32 -17.19
N THR A 209 -3.63 9.67 -16.01
CA THR A 209 -3.90 8.72 -14.93
C THR A 209 -5.39 8.63 -14.65
N TYR A 210 -5.92 7.42 -14.77
CA TYR A 210 -7.28 7.11 -14.37
C TYR A 210 -7.34 6.74 -12.88
N TYR A 211 -8.29 7.33 -12.16
CA TYR A 211 -8.61 7.02 -10.77
C TYR A 211 -10.02 6.43 -10.70
N PRO A 212 -10.18 5.09 -10.72
CA PRO A 212 -11.47 4.46 -10.98
C PRO A 212 -12.42 4.50 -9.79
N SER A 213 -13.71 4.75 -10.05
CA SER A 213 -14.79 4.64 -9.04
C SER A 213 -15.39 3.24 -8.94
N GLU A 214 -15.31 2.45 -10.00
CA GLU A 214 -15.95 1.14 -10.15
C GLU A 214 -14.98 0.12 -10.75
N VAL A 215 -15.17 -1.15 -10.41
CA VAL A 215 -14.46 -2.27 -11.05
C VAL A 215 -15.10 -2.39 -12.43
N GLN A 216 -14.32 -2.18 -13.48
CA GLN A 216 -14.77 -2.42 -14.85
C GLN A 216 -14.51 -3.87 -15.22
#